data_AF-A0A7C2HYY4-F1
#
_entry.id   AF-A0A7C2HYY4-F1
#
_cell.length_a   1.000
_cell.length_b   1.000
_cell.length_c   1.000
_cell.angle_alpha   90.00
_cell.angle_beta   90.00
_cell.angle_gamma   90.00
#
_symmetry.space_group_name_H-M   'P 1'
#
loop_
_entity.id
_entity.type
_entity.pdbx_description
1 polymer ?
#
loop_
_entity_poly.entity_id
_entity_poly.type
_entity_poly.pdbx_seq_one_letter_code
_entity_poly.pdbx_strand_id
1 'polypeptide(L)'
;VKSNAIVLTKDKATVGIGAEQMSRVDAAHMAVRKAGDRARGAVCASDAFFPFPDAVVLCAEAGVEAFIQPGGSVRDEEIFEEVKRRNLVMVLTGKRHFRH
;
A
#
# COMPACT_ATOMS: atom_id res chain seq x y z
N VAL A 1 -6.80 -7.49 -9.12
CA VAL A 1 -5.45 -8.09 -9.02
C VAL A 1 -5.55 -9.32 -8.13
N LYS A 2 -4.79 -10.39 -8.35
CA LYS A 2 -4.81 -11.57 -7.46
C LYS A 2 -3.99 -11.30 -6.21
N SER A 3 -4.38 -11.93 -5.11
CA SER A 3 -4.01 -11.44 -3.77
C SER A 3 -2.86 -12.21 -3.14
N ASN A 4 -2.09 -11.65 -2.20
CA ASN A 4 -2.15 -10.27 -1.70
C ASN A 4 -1.67 -9.26 -2.76
N ALA A 5 -2.40 -8.15 -2.90
CA ALA A 5 -2.10 -7.14 -3.92
C ALA A 5 -1.82 -5.74 -3.35
N ILE A 6 -0.75 -5.13 -3.87
CA ILE A 6 -0.40 -3.73 -3.72
C ILE A 6 -0.29 -3.10 -5.11
N VAL A 7 -1.01 -2.01 -5.33
CA VAL A 7 -1.04 -1.29 -6.60
C VAL A 7 -0.61 0.15 -6.37
N LEU A 8 0.45 0.58 -7.04
CA LEU A 8 0.88 1.96 -7.08
C LEU A 8 0.32 2.62 -8.34
N THR A 9 -0.28 3.80 -8.18
CA THR A 9 -0.89 4.56 -9.27
C THR A 9 -0.42 6.01 -9.26
N LYS A 10 -0.25 6.58 -10.45
CA LYS A 10 0.08 7.99 -10.65
C LYS A 10 -0.54 8.43 -11.97
N ASP A 11 -1.07 9.65 -12.04
CA ASP A 11 -1.66 10.22 -13.25
C ASP A 11 -2.71 9.30 -13.92
N LYS A 12 -3.56 8.68 -13.09
CA LYS A 12 -4.62 7.73 -13.51
C LYS A 12 -4.11 6.44 -14.18
N ALA A 13 -2.82 6.14 -14.08
CA ALA A 13 -2.22 4.91 -14.58
C ALA A 13 -1.56 4.09 -13.47
N THR A 14 -1.49 2.77 -13.64
CA THR A 14 -0.72 1.91 -12.74
C THR A 14 0.76 2.05 -13.06
N VAL A 15 1.56 2.34 -12.03
CA VAL A 15 3.03 2.45 -12.17
C VAL A 15 3.75 1.22 -11.64
N GLY A 16 3.18 0.54 -10.65
CA GLY A 16 3.72 -0.71 -10.10
C GLY A 16 2.61 -1.60 -9.55
N ILE A 17 2.74 -2.91 -9.76
CA ILE A 17 1.78 -3.91 -9.25
C ILE A 17 2.55 -5.07 -8.64
N GLY A 18 2.39 -5.26 -7.34
CA GLY A 18 2.73 -6.48 -6.63
C GLY A 18 1.46 -7.27 -6.39
N ALA A 19 1.46 -8.54 -6.76
CA ALA A 19 0.28 -9.41 -6.74
C ALA A 19 0.69 -10.84 -6.42
N GLU A 20 -0.26 -11.66 -5.99
CA GLU A 20 -0.06 -13.11 -5.76
C GLU A 20 1.05 -13.41 -4.75
N GLN A 21 1.28 -12.51 -3.80
CA GLN A 21 2.30 -12.69 -2.77
C GLN A 21 1.70 -13.27 -1.50
N MET A 22 2.49 -14.11 -0.82
CA MET A 22 2.12 -14.71 0.46
C MET A 22 2.00 -13.67 1.58
N SER A 23 2.84 -12.63 1.55
CA SER A 23 2.78 -11.51 2.48
C SER A 23 2.48 -10.18 1.78
N ARG A 24 1.96 -9.21 2.54
CA ARG A 24 1.63 -7.88 2.03
C ARG A 24 2.86 -7.01 1.81
N VAL A 25 3.90 -7.19 2.64
CA VAL A 25 5.17 -6.48 2.47
C VAL A 25 5.91 -6.95 1.21
N ASP A 26 5.84 -8.24 0.85
CA ASP A 26 6.40 -8.74 -0.42
C ASP A 26 5.66 -8.15 -1.63
N ALA A 27 4.33 -8.04 -1.55
CA ALA A 27 3.56 -7.36 -2.58
C ALA A 27 3.97 -5.88 -2.69
N ALA A 28 4.18 -5.18 -1.57
CA ALA A 28 4.63 -3.79 -1.57
C ALA A 28 6.03 -3.66 -2.18
N HIS A 29 6.98 -4.50 -1.78
CA HIS A 29 8.34 -4.52 -2.31
C HIS A 29 8.35 -4.75 -3.83
N MET A 30 7.55 -5.70 -4.32
CA MET A 30 7.41 -5.95 -5.75
C MET A 30 6.78 -4.75 -6.49
N ALA A 31 5.75 -4.13 -5.91
CA ALA A 31 5.09 -2.98 -6.51
C ALA A 31 6.05 -1.78 -6.63
N VAL A 32 6.76 -1.45 -5.56
CA VAL A 32 7.79 -0.40 -5.52
C VAL A 32 8.90 -0.69 -6.53
N ARG A 33 9.44 -1.91 -6.54
CA ARG A 33 10.51 -2.29 -7.48
C ARG A 33 10.08 -2.14 -8.94
N LYS A 34 8.84 -2.51 -9.28
CA LYS A 34 8.29 -2.34 -10.64
C LYS A 34 8.00 -0.88 -10.99
N ALA A 35 7.63 -0.07 -10.01
CA ALA A 35 7.40 1.36 -10.22
C ALA A 35 8.71 2.13 -10.49
N GLY A 36 9.78 1.81 -9.77
CA GLY A 36 11.04 2.57 -9.82
C GLY A 36 10.78 4.03 -9.46
N ASP A 37 11.41 4.96 -10.19
CA ASP A 37 11.26 6.41 -9.96
C ASP A 37 9.82 6.92 -10.07
N ARG A 38 8.94 6.17 -10.77
CA ARG A 38 7.52 6.52 -10.90
C ARG A 38 6.74 6.32 -9.59
N ALA A 39 7.31 5.67 -8.58
CA ALA A 39 6.71 5.56 -7.25
C ALA A 39 6.61 6.92 -6.54
N ARG A 40 7.50 7.87 -6.86
CA ARG A 40 7.51 9.20 -6.25
C ARG A 40 6.27 10.00 -6.68
N GLY A 41 5.50 10.45 -5.70
CA GLY A 41 4.20 11.12 -5.91
C GLY A 41 3.08 10.17 -6.32
N ALA A 42 3.28 8.85 -6.21
CA ALA A 42 2.23 7.88 -6.46
C ALA A 42 1.33 7.69 -5.23
N VAL A 43 0.17 7.08 -5.46
CA VAL A 43 -0.79 6.63 -4.45
C VAL A 43 -0.79 5.11 -4.40
N CYS A 44 -0.78 4.54 -3.20
CA CYS A 44 -0.77 3.11 -2.94
C CYS A 44 -2.17 2.60 -2.55
N ALA A 45 -2.66 1.58 -3.25
CA ALA A 45 -3.87 0.85 -2.90
C ALA A 45 -3.56 -0.57 -2.46
N SER A 46 -4.15 -0.97 -1.33
CA SER A 46 -4.05 -2.32 -0.78
C SER A 46 -5.42 -3.01 -0.81
N ASP A 47 -5.47 -4.25 -1.30
CA ASP A 47 -6.72 -5.01 -1.42
C ASP A 47 -7.34 -5.43 -0.07
N ALA A 48 -6.51 -5.54 0.97
CA ALA A 48 -6.88 -5.76 2.37
C ALA A 48 -6.06 -4.86 3.31
N PHE A 49 -6.33 -4.96 4.61
CA PHE A 49 -5.63 -4.14 5.59
C PHE A 49 -4.14 -4.44 5.69
N PHE A 50 -3.37 -3.45 6.15
CA PHE A 50 -1.96 -3.63 6.48
C PHE A 50 -1.84 -4.31 7.85
N PRO A 51 -1.23 -5.51 7.95
CA PRO A 51 -1.08 -6.20 9.22
C PRO A 51 0.00 -5.55 10.10
N PHE A 52 0.98 -4.89 9.49
CA PHE A 52 2.08 -4.18 10.14
C PHE A 52 2.40 -2.88 9.37
N PRO A 53 3.13 -1.93 9.98
CA PRO A 53 3.52 -0.69 9.29
C PRO A 53 4.55 -0.86 8.17
N ASP A 54 5.25 -2.00 8.11
CA ASP A 54 6.37 -2.30 7.20
C ASP A 54 6.09 -2.00 5.72
N ALA A 55 4.93 -2.41 5.20
CA ALA A 55 4.54 -2.16 3.81
C ALA A 55 4.27 -0.67 3.55
N VAL A 56 3.73 0.06 4.53
CA VAL A 56 3.50 1.50 4.44
C VAL A 56 4.83 2.25 4.47
N VAL A 57 5.72 1.88 5.39
CA VAL A 57 7.09 2.40 5.50
C VAL A 57 7.83 2.25 4.18
N LEU A 58 7.84 1.04 3.63
CA LEU A 58 8.52 0.72 2.39
C LEU A 58 7.98 1.54 1.20
N CYS A 59 6.66 1.67 1.08
CA CYS A 59 6.06 2.50 0.04
C CYS A 59 6.39 3.98 0.22
N ALA A 60 6.34 4.48 1.45
CA ALA A 60 6.63 5.87 1.77
C ALA A 60 8.10 6.23 1.48
N GLU A 61 9.03 5.33 1.77
CA GLU A 61 10.46 5.51 1.43
C GLU A 61 10.70 5.56 -0.08
N ALA A 62 9.85 4.92 -0.88
CA ALA A 62 9.84 5.04 -2.34
C ALA A 62 9.17 6.33 -2.86
N GLY A 63 8.68 7.19 -1.95
CA GLY A 63 8.04 8.46 -2.28
C GLY A 63 6.55 8.39 -2.56
N VAL A 64 5.85 7.34 -2.12
CA VAL A 64 4.37 7.29 -2.13
C VAL A 64 3.82 8.31 -1.13
N GLU A 65 2.81 9.08 -1.55
CA GLU A 65 2.28 10.22 -0.78
C GLU A 65 0.93 9.94 -0.11
N ALA A 66 0.19 8.93 -0.60
CA ALA A 66 -1.10 8.56 -0.04
C ALA A 66 -1.39 7.06 -0.14
N PHE A 67 -2.23 6.58 0.77
CA PHE A 67 -2.61 5.18 0.93
C PHE A 67 -4.12 5.02 0.96
N ILE A 68 -4.61 3.91 0.42
CA ILE A 68 -6.01 3.48 0.57
C ILE A 68 -6.06 1.99 0.92
N GLN A 69 -6.80 1.66 1.97
CA GLN A 69 -6.93 0.29 2.48
C GLN A 69 -8.26 0.12 3.26
N PRO A 70 -8.72 -1.10 3.56
CA PRO A 70 -10.02 -1.30 4.20
C PRO A 70 -10.13 -0.91 5.68
N GLY A 71 -9.07 -1.06 6.46
CA GLY A 71 -9.07 -1.03 7.92
C GLY A 71 -9.53 -2.37 8.52
N GLY A 72 -9.57 -2.41 9.85
CA GLY A 72 -9.98 -3.58 10.63
C GLY A 72 -8.84 -4.44 11.16
N SER A 73 -7.59 -3.96 11.10
CA SER A 73 -6.47 -4.62 11.78
C SER A 73 -6.53 -4.32 13.28
N VAL A 74 -6.19 -5.30 14.12
CA VAL A 74 -5.96 -5.05 15.56
C VAL A 74 -4.79 -4.09 15.80
N ARG A 75 -3.97 -3.84 14.78
CA ARG A 75 -2.80 -2.94 14.80
C ARG A 75 -3.03 -1.65 14.01
N ASP A 76 -4.25 -1.33 13.60
CA ASP A 76 -4.51 -0.14 12.76
C ASP A 76 -3.94 1.15 13.36
N GLU A 77 -3.94 1.29 14.69
CA GLU A 77 -3.33 2.44 15.38
C GLU A 77 -1.83 2.57 15.09
N GLU A 78 -1.05 1.47 15.12
CA GLU A 78 0.39 1.47 14.77
C GLU A 78 0.60 1.95 13.32
N ILE A 79 -0.28 1.56 12.41
CA ILE A 79 -0.23 1.98 11.01
C ILE A 79 -0.55 3.48 10.88
N PHE A 80 -1.58 3.96 11.58
CA PHE A 80 -2.01 5.37 11.51
C PHE A 80 -1.00 6.31 12.14
N GLU A 81 -0.36 5.91 13.24
CA GLU A 81 0.74 6.65 13.83
C GLU A 81 1.90 6.80 12.84
N GLU A 82 2.24 5.74 12.13
CA GLU A 82 3.32 5.78 11.13
C GLU A 82 2.98 6.69 9.94
N VAL A 83 1.73 6.65 9.46
CA VAL A 83 1.23 7.56 8.42
C VAL A 83 1.29 9.02 8.90
N LYS A 84 0.81 9.29 10.12
CA LYS A 84 0.83 10.64 10.72
C LYS A 84 2.26 11.15 10.91
N ARG A 85 3.16 10.32 11.43
CA ARG A 85 4.58 10.64 11.66
C ARG A 85 5.28 11.08 10.38
N ARG A 86 4.87 10.52 9.23
CA ARG A 86 5.42 10.84 7.91
C ARG A 86 4.65 11.95 7.18
N ASN A 87 3.62 12.54 7.80
CA ASN A 87 2.74 13.52 7.18
C ASN A 87 2.10 13.02 5.86
N LEU A 88 1.69 11.75 5.85
CA LEU A 88 1.06 11.09 4.71
C LEU A 88 -0.46 11.02 4.89
N VAL A 89 -1.17 10.71 3.81
CA VAL A 89 -2.63 10.54 3.84
C VAL A 89 -2.98 9.05 3.79
N MET A 90 -3.93 8.61 4.62
CA MET A 90 -4.51 7.28 4.53
C MET A 90 -6.04 7.36 4.51
N VAL A 91 -6.65 6.69 3.53
CA VAL A 91 -8.11 6.55 3.38
C VAL A 91 -8.52 5.13 3.77
N LEU A 92 -9.55 5.03 4.60
CA LEU A 92 -10.16 3.76 5.00
C LEU A 92 -11.45 3.51 4.24
N THR A 93 -11.61 2.32 3.65
CA THR A 93 -12.80 1.99 2.84
C THR A 93 -13.83 1.16 3.58
N GLY A 94 -13.46 0.48 4.67
CA GLY A 94 -14.31 -0.50 5.35
C GLY A 94 -14.61 -1.76 4.53
N LYS A 95 -14.05 -1.91 3.33
CA LYS A 95 -14.37 -3.00 2.41
C LYS A 95 -13.14 -3.62 1.76
N ARG A 96 -12.99 -4.93 1.94
CA ARG A 96 -11.91 -5.76 1.37
C ARG A 96 -12.26 -6.27 -0.02
N HIS A 97 -11.27 -6.36 -0.90
CA HIS A 97 -11.42 -6.79 -2.30
C HIS A 97 -10.53 -7.99 -2.66
N PHE A 98 -10.44 -8.99 -1.77
CA PHE A 98 -9.68 -10.22 -2.01
C PHE A 98 -10.17 -10.94 -3.28
N ARG A 99 -9.22 -11.44 -4.07
CA ARG A 99 -9.45 -12.26 -5.26
C ARG A 99 -8.32 -13.28 -5.45
N HIS A 100 -8.66 -14.55 -5.61
CA HIS A 100 -7.71 -15.66 -5.82
C HIS A 100 -7.59 -16.04 -7.31
#